data_AF-A0AAV3TEM3-F1
#
_entry.id   AF-A0AAV3TEM3-F1
#
_cell.length_a   1.000
_cell.length_b   1.000
_cell.length_c   1.000
_cell.angle_alpha   90.00
_cell.angle_beta   90.00
_cell.angle_gamma   90.00
#
_symmetry.space_group_name_H-M   'P 1'
#
loop_
_entity.id
_entity.type
_entity.pdbx_description
1 polymer ?
#
loop_
_entity_poly.entity_id
_entity_poly.type
_entity_poly.pdbx_seq_one_letter_code
_entity_poly.pdbx_strand_id
1 'polypeptide(L)'
;MISQDRLRILARELGVRQGYAEKNYVNSWLLWGIFASDYGDNLLFKGGTALSKLYFPQSWRFSEDLDFGVEGEYQGSKRELRTVLDTIADRSGIEFEIREHHESQQDHYPTHYVDISIQYRAVLNHPNTTSIDVMVDEHVAFDPVQHTHAYEDVPEFDLQAYSVE
;
A
#
# COMPACT_ATOMS: atom_id res chain seq x y z
N MET A 1 5.20 -4.77 16.02
CA MET A 1 4.49 -3.47 15.99
C MET A 1 5.24 -2.45 16.83
N ILE A 2 5.36 -1.22 16.32
CA ILE A 2 5.84 -0.07 17.10
C ILE A 2 4.95 0.24 18.32
N SER A 3 5.52 0.92 19.32
CA SER A 3 4.78 1.37 20.50
C SER A 3 3.95 2.64 20.22
N GLN A 4 2.94 2.91 21.06
CA GLN A 4 2.17 4.16 21.00
C GLN A 4 3.05 5.41 21.20
N ASP A 5 4.11 5.31 22.00
CA ASP A 5 5.05 6.42 22.18
C ASP A 5 5.90 6.64 20.93
N ARG A 6 6.37 5.59 20.26
CA ARG A 6 7.05 5.73 18.97
C ARG A 6 6.12 6.30 17.91
N LEU A 7 4.87 5.85 17.85
CA LEU A 7 3.85 6.41 16.96
C LEU A 7 3.61 7.91 17.21
N ARG A 8 3.59 8.34 18.47
CA ARG A 8 3.46 9.76 18.83
C ARG A 8 4.64 10.60 18.34
N ILE A 9 5.85 10.04 18.39
CA ILE A 9 7.06 10.68 17.86
C ILE A 9 6.95 10.78 16.33
N LEU A 10 6.62 9.67 15.66
CA LEU A 10 6.39 9.64 14.20
C LEU A 10 5.37 10.68 13.74
N ALA A 11 4.25 10.80 14.45
CA ALA A 11 3.22 11.78 14.13
C ALA A 11 3.76 13.23 14.17
N ARG A 12 4.68 13.53 15.10
CA ARG A 12 5.34 14.84 15.19
C ARG A 12 6.38 15.03 14.11
N GLU A 13 7.19 14.01 13.83
CA GLU A 13 8.21 14.03 12.76
C GLU A 13 7.55 14.26 11.38
N LEU A 14 6.42 13.60 11.14
CA LEU A 14 5.63 13.72 9.91
C LEU A 14 4.73 14.97 9.88
N GLY A 15 4.56 15.68 11.01
CA GLY A 15 3.65 16.83 11.10
C GLY A 15 2.16 16.50 10.92
N VAL A 16 1.74 15.26 11.26
CA VAL A 16 0.36 14.77 11.08
C VAL A 16 -0.27 14.30 12.40
N ARG A 17 -1.58 14.00 12.37
CA ARG A 17 -2.26 13.36 13.51
C ARG A 17 -1.83 11.91 13.65
N GLN A 18 -1.89 11.37 14.87
CA GLN A 18 -1.45 9.98 15.14
C GLN A 18 -2.14 8.93 14.26
N GLY A 19 -3.43 9.09 13.96
CA GLY A 19 -4.14 8.16 13.06
C GLY A 19 -3.57 8.14 11.63
N TYR A 20 -3.09 9.28 11.13
CA TYR A 20 -2.41 9.33 9.82
C TYR A 20 -1.00 8.74 9.88
N ALA A 21 -0.27 8.97 10.97
CA ALA A 21 1.02 8.32 11.18
C ALA A 21 0.88 6.79 11.29
N GLU A 22 -0.19 6.31 11.94
CA GLU A 22 -0.51 4.89 12.02
C GLU A 22 -0.86 4.32 10.65
N LYS A 23 -1.69 5.03 9.88
CA LYS A 23 -2.01 4.64 8.51
C LYS A 23 -0.77 4.59 7.62
N ASN A 24 0.14 5.55 7.75
CA ASN A 24 1.42 5.53 7.03
C ASN A 24 2.23 4.26 7.32
N TYR A 25 2.27 3.89 8.60
CA TYR A 25 2.94 2.70 9.11
C TYR A 25 2.28 1.41 8.61
N VAL A 26 0.95 1.31 8.68
CA VAL A 26 0.17 0.18 8.17
C VAL A 26 0.33 0.04 6.66
N ASN A 27 0.33 1.14 5.92
CA ASN A 27 0.55 1.13 4.47
C ASN A 27 1.94 0.59 4.10
N SER A 28 2.97 0.82 4.92
CA SER A 28 4.29 0.21 4.70
C SER A 28 4.29 -1.31 4.97
N TRP A 29 3.51 -1.79 5.95
CA TRP A 29 3.30 -3.23 6.13
C TRP A 29 2.53 -3.88 4.97
N LEU A 30 1.51 -3.19 4.43
CA LEU A 30 0.78 -3.65 3.25
C LEU A 30 1.66 -3.72 2.02
N LEU A 31 2.46 -2.68 1.75
CA LEU A 31 3.43 -2.68 0.66
C LEU A 31 4.42 -3.85 0.81
N TRP A 32 4.96 -4.06 2.02
CA TRP A 32 5.86 -5.17 2.29
C TRP A 32 5.18 -6.51 1.98
N GLY A 33 3.97 -6.75 2.49
CA GLY A 33 3.30 -8.04 2.26
C GLY A 33 2.93 -8.27 0.80
N ILE A 34 2.53 -7.22 0.08
CA ILE A 34 2.23 -7.28 -1.36
C ILE A 34 3.48 -7.67 -2.14
N PHE A 35 4.56 -6.89 -2.02
CA PHE A 35 5.77 -7.07 -2.83
C PHE A 35 6.71 -8.18 -2.35
N ALA A 36 6.53 -8.69 -1.13
CA ALA A 36 7.21 -9.90 -0.66
C ALA A 36 6.45 -11.19 -1.01
N SER A 37 5.38 -11.10 -1.81
CA SER A 37 4.55 -12.23 -2.24
C SER A 37 4.27 -12.16 -3.74
N ASP A 38 3.85 -13.27 -4.31
CA ASP A 38 3.45 -13.37 -5.73
C ASP A 38 2.29 -12.41 -6.10
N TYR A 39 1.57 -11.86 -5.11
CA TYR A 39 0.52 -10.85 -5.35
C TYR A 39 1.08 -9.54 -5.95
N GLY A 40 2.34 -9.22 -5.66
CA GLY A 40 3.01 -8.01 -6.13
C GLY A 40 3.79 -8.18 -7.44
N ASP A 41 3.89 -9.39 -7.99
CA ASP A 41 4.82 -9.73 -9.08
C ASP A 41 4.67 -8.85 -10.33
N ASN A 42 3.43 -8.44 -10.63
CA ASN A 42 3.12 -7.58 -11.77
C ASN A 42 2.47 -6.24 -11.38
N LEU A 43 2.53 -5.88 -10.09
CA LEU A 43 2.02 -4.60 -9.62
C LEU A 43 3.10 -3.54 -9.68
N LEU A 44 2.70 -2.33 -10.08
CA LEU A 44 3.58 -1.17 -10.16
C LEU A 44 3.07 -0.09 -9.22
N PHE A 45 3.80 0.20 -8.15
CA PHE A 45 3.37 1.19 -7.17
C PHE A 45 3.42 2.61 -7.75
N LYS A 46 2.37 3.41 -7.52
CA LYS A 46 2.24 4.74 -8.11
C LYS A 46 1.50 5.72 -7.18
N GLY A 47 1.13 6.86 -7.75
CA GLY A 47 0.29 7.85 -7.08
C GLY A 47 0.99 8.63 -5.97
N GLY A 48 0.19 9.32 -5.15
CA GLY A 48 0.70 10.23 -4.13
C GLY A 48 1.49 9.56 -3.01
N THR A 49 1.17 8.28 -2.73
CA THR A 49 1.83 7.52 -1.68
C THR A 49 3.20 7.01 -2.15
N ALA A 50 3.36 6.62 -3.42
CA ALA A 50 4.68 6.33 -3.98
C ALA A 50 5.59 7.57 -3.98
N LEU A 51 5.05 8.73 -4.36
CA LEU A 51 5.78 10.00 -4.32
C LEU A 51 6.25 10.36 -2.91
N SER A 52 5.40 10.18 -1.89
CA SER A 52 5.79 10.47 -0.51
C SER A 52 6.65 9.40 0.15
N LYS A 53 6.59 8.13 -0.26
CA LYS A 53 7.40 7.07 0.37
C LYS A 53 8.76 6.88 -0.30
N LEU A 54 8.85 7.02 -1.62
CA LEU A 54 10.04 6.62 -2.38
C LEU A 54 10.83 7.82 -2.91
N TYR A 55 10.15 8.79 -3.51
CA TYR A 55 10.81 9.85 -4.27
C TYR A 55 11.10 11.10 -3.45
N PHE A 56 10.13 11.55 -2.66
CA PHE A 56 10.16 12.85 -1.99
C PHE A 56 9.70 12.79 -0.52
N PRO A 57 10.29 11.91 0.32
CA PRO A 57 9.80 11.66 1.68
C PRO A 57 9.88 12.84 2.64
N GLN A 58 10.66 13.86 2.33
CA GLN A 58 10.81 15.06 3.17
C GLN A 58 9.94 16.24 2.72
N SER A 59 9.38 16.20 1.51
CA SER A 59 8.77 17.38 0.87
C SER A 59 7.40 17.13 0.27
N TRP A 60 6.99 15.87 0.07
CA TRP A 60 5.66 15.56 -0.47
C TRP A 60 4.60 15.56 0.62
N ARG A 61 3.37 15.96 0.25
CA ARG A 61 2.22 15.86 1.16
C ARG A 61 1.96 14.40 1.50
N PHE A 62 1.48 14.15 2.72
CA PHE A 62 0.99 12.84 3.09
C PHE A 62 -0.19 12.43 2.19
N SER A 63 -0.22 11.17 1.80
CA SER A 63 -1.29 10.53 1.04
C SER A 63 -1.60 9.18 1.67
N GLU A 64 -2.86 8.79 1.60
CA GLU A 64 -3.41 7.74 2.46
C GLU A 64 -3.64 6.41 1.74
N ASP A 65 -3.82 6.44 0.43
CA ASP A 65 -4.27 5.28 -0.35
C ASP A 65 -3.11 4.66 -1.12
N LEU A 66 -3.21 3.37 -1.42
CA LEU A 66 -2.18 2.63 -2.16
C LEU A 66 -2.64 2.44 -3.60
N ASP A 67 -2.10 3.24 -4.50
CA ASP A 67 -2.39 3.18 -5.93
C ASP A 67 -1.40 2.26 -6.66
N PHE A 68 -1.90 1.38 -7.52
CA PHE A 68 -1.09 0.49 -8.35
C PHE A 68 -1.50 0.55 -9.81
N GLY A 69 -0.51 0.48 -10.70
CA GLY A 69 -0.68 0.05 -12.08
C GLY A 69 -0.38 -1.44 -12.19
N VAL A 70 -0.54 -1.99 -13.39
CA VAL A 70 -0.25 -3.40 -13.69
C VAL A 70 0.65 -3.51 -14.92
N GLU A 71 1.67 -4.35 -14.84
CA GLU A 71 2.41 -4.79 -16.02
C GLU A 71 1.76 -6.05 -16.60
N GLY A 72 1.10 -5.92 -17.75
CA GLY A 72 0.37 -7.03 -18.39
C GLY A 72 -1.03 -7.23 -17.81
N GLU A 73 -1.43 -8.49 -17.59
CA GLU A 73 -2.77 -8.84 -17.09
C GLU A 73 -2.79 -8.88 -15.56
N TYR A 74 -3.79 -8.28 -14.91
CA TYR A 74 -3.93 -8.35 -13.45
C TYR A 74 -4.16 -9.79 -12.95
N GLN A 75 -3.36 -10.22 -11.97
CA GLN A 75 -3.37 -11.61 -11.46
C GLN A 75 -3.91 -11.72 -10.04
N GLY A 76 -4.19 -10.61 -9.37
CA GLY A 76 -4.56 -10.61 -7.96
C GLY A 76 -5.99 -11.09 -7.72
N SER A 77 -6.18 -11.90 -6.67
CA SER A 77 -7.51 -12.26 -6.18
C SER A 77 -7.70 -11.92 -4.71
N LYS A 78 -8.97 -11.79 -4.28
CA LYS A 78 -9.34 -11.63 -2.87
C LYS A 78 -8.75 -12.73 -1.96
N ARG A 79 -8.57 -13.95 -2.49
CA ARG A 79 -8.02 -15.09 -1.74
C ARG A 79 -6.51 -14.93 -1.53
N GLU A 80 -5.76 -14.56 -2.56
CA GLU A 80 -4.33 -14.27 -2.40
C GLU A 80 -4.11 -13.06 -1.49
N LEU A 81 -4.88 -11.98 -1.68
CA LEU A 81 -4.78 -10.82 -0.80
C LEU A 81 -5.05 -11.18 0.66
N ARG A 82 -6.03 -12.05 0.95
CA ARG A 82 -6.25 -12.54 2.32
C ARG A 82 -5.02 -13.27 2.87
N THR A 83 -4.36 -14.09 2.04
CA THR A 83 -3.13 -14.80 2.44
C THR A 83 -1.99 -13.83 2.74
N VAL A 84 -1.87 -12.75 1.97
CA VAL A 84 -0.93 -11.65 2.23
C VAL A 84 -1.26 -10.97 3.57
N LEU A 85 -2.51 -10.62 3.81
CA LEU A 85 -2.95 -9.97 5.06
C LEU A 85 -2.71 -10.87 6.28
N ASP A 86 -2.97 -12.17 6.18
CA ASP A 86 -2.70 -13.13 7.25
C ASP A 86 -1.19 -13.17 7.57
N THR A 87 -0.34 -13.16 6.53
CA THR A 87 1.13 -13.11 6.70
C THR A 87 1.59 -11.82 7.39
N ILE A 88 1.00 -10.68 7.04
CA ILE A 88 1.30 -9.40 7.70
C ILE A 88 0.81 -9.46 9.15
N ALA A 89 -0.39 -9.96 9.40
CA ALA A 89 -0.98 -10.06 10.73
C ALA A 89 -0.10 -10.90 11.67
N ASP A 90 0.37 -12.07 11.21
CA ASP A 90 1.24 -12.96 11.98
C ASP A 90 2.57 -12.31 12.38
N ARG A 91 3.15 -11.46 11.51
CA ARG A 91 4.43 -10.80 11.79
C ARG A 91 4.29 -9.50 12.58
N SER A 92 3.27 -8.71 12.27
CA SER A 92 3.14 -7.35 12.78
C SER A 92 2.24 -7.26 14.01
N GLY A 93 1.30 -8.19 14.18
CA GLY A 93 0.22 -8.13 15.15
C GLY A 93 -0.93 -7.20 14.75
N ILE A 94 -0.95 -6.68 13.50
CA ILE A 94 -2.04 -5.85 12.98
C ILE A 94 -3.20 -6.75 12.56
N GLU A 95 -4.41 -6.43 13.00
CA GLU A 95 -5.61 -7.14 12.55
C GLU A 95 -6.14 -6.49 11.28
N PHE A 96 -6.56 -7.30 10.30
CA PHE A 96 -7.12 -6.84 9.02
C PHE A 96 -8.47 -7.48 8.71
N GLU A 97 -9.34 -6.73 8.06
CA GLU A 97 -10.60 -7.20 7.48
C GLU A 97 -10.81 -6.56 6.10
N ILE A 98 -10.95 -7.38 5.06
CA ILE A 98 -11.37 -6.92 3.73
C ILE A 98 -12.85 -6.57 3.78
N ARG A 99 -13.17 -5.27 3.79
CA ARG A 99 -14.54 -4.75 3.80
C ARG A 99 -15.18 -4.83 2.42
N GLU A 100 -14.43 -4.42 1.41
CA GLU A 100 -14.88 -4.39 0.02
C GLU A 100 -13.76 -4.89 -0.89
N HIS A 101 -14.12 -5.57 -1.97
CA HIS A 101 -13.22 -5.98 -3.04
C HIS A 101 -14.06 -6.00 -4.31
N HIS A 102 -13.98 -4.91 -5.06
CA HIS A 102 -14.76 -4.69 -6.27
C HIS A 102 -13.82 -4.69 -7.47
N GLU A 103 -14.13 -5.51 -8.46
CA GLU A 103 -13.44 -5.54 -9.73
C GLU A 103 -14.45 -5.21 -10.81
N SER A 104 -14.13 -4.22 -11.64
CA SER A 104 -14.96 -3.80 -12.75
C SER A 104 -14.17 -3.90 -14.03
N GLN A 105 -14.79 -4.49 -15.05
CA GLN A 105 -14.29 -4.52 -16.41
C GLN A 105 -15.43 -4.09 -17.32
N GLN A 106 -15.27 -2.97 -18.04
CA GLN A 106 -16.29 -2.46 -18.95
C GLN A 106 -15.90 -2.74 -20.40
N ASP A 107 -16.80 -3.36 -21.16
CA ASP A 107 -16.55 -3.73 -22.56
C ASP A 107 -16.39 -2.52 -23.52
N HIS A 108 -16.89 -1.34 -23.15
CA HIS A 108 -17.04 -0.19 -24.06
C HIS A 108 -16.17 1.03 -23.72
N TYR A 109 -15.45 1.00 -22.59
CA TYR A 109 -14.46 1.99 -22.17
C TYR A 109 -13.39 1.24 -21.37
N PRO A 110 -12.09 1.40 -21.67
CA PRO A 110 -11.03 0.69 -20.97
C PRO A 110 -10.94 1.26 -19.55
N THR A 111 -11.59 0.60 -18.62
CA THR A 111 -11.42 0.87 -17.20
C THR A 111 -11.60 -0.45 -16.48
N HIS A 112 -10.65 -1.35 -16.70
CA HIS A 112 -10.42 -2.44 -15.77
C HIS A 112 -9.76 -1.87 -14.52
N TYR A 113 -10.50 -1.86 -13.42
CA TYR A 113 -10.01 -1.40 -12.12
C TYR A 113 -10.43 -2.36 -11.01
N VAL A 114 -9.62 -2.40 -9.96
CA VAL A 114 -9.90 -3.14 -8.74
C VAL A 114 -9.76 -2.21 -7.54
N ASP A 115 -10.86 -2.03 -6.81
CA ASP A 115 -10.91 -1.21 -5.60
C ASP A 115 -11.10 -2.13 -4.40
N ILE A 116 -10.24 -1.98 -3.40
CA ILE A 116 -10.23 -2.83 -2.22
C ILE A 116 -10.18 -1.97 -0.97
N SER A 117 -11.20 -2.08 -0.13
CA SER A 117 -11.23 -1.43 1.17
C SER A 117 -10.81 -2.39 2.27
N ILE A 118 -9.77 -2.03 3.01
CA ILE A 118 -9.21 -2.83 4.10
C ILE A 118 -9.40 -2.04 5.39
N GLN A 119 -10.19 -2.60 6.32
CA GLN A 119 -10.17 -2.14 7.70
C GLN A 119 -9.00 -2.79 8.43
N TYR A 120 -8.37 -2.03 9.31
CA TYR A 120 -7.35 -2.54 10.22
C TYR A 120 -7.53 -2.04 11.65
N ARG A 121 -6.89 -2.74 12.59
CA ARG A 121 -6.68 -2.32 13.98
C ARG A 121 -5.22 -2.55 14.34
N ALA A 122 -4.53 -1.48 14.71
CA ALA A 122 -3.08 -1.49 14.98
C ALA A 122 -2.75 -0.83 16.33
N VAL A 123 -1.72 0.02 16.37
CA VAL A 123 -1.07 0.60 17.55
C VAL A 123 -2.04 1.38 18.46
N LEU A 124 -2.95 2.16 17.88
CA LEU A 124 -3.97 2.97 18.57
C LEU A 124 -5.15 2.12 19.05
N ASN A 125 -5.22 0.86 18.63
CA ASN A 125 -6.32 -0.05 18.96
C ASN A 125 -7.71 0.52 18.64
N HIS A 126 -7.81 1.30 17.55
CA HIS A 126 -9.05 1.84 17.01
C HIS A 126 -9.20 1.38 15.56
N PRO A 127 -10.41 1.00 15.10
CA PRO A 127 -10.60 0.65 13.69
C PRO A 127 -10.32 1.86 12.79
N ASN A 128 -9.58 1.64 11.72
CA ASN A 128 -9.33 2.62 10.67
C ASN A 128 -9.27 1.90 9.31
N THR A 129 -9.29 2.63 8.19
CA THR A 129 -9.35 2.05 6.85
C THR A 129 -8.23 2.56 5.96
N THR A 130 -7.81 1.71 5.03
CA THR A 130 -6.93 2.05 3.92
C THR A 130 -7.46 1.36 2.66
N SER A 131 -7.16 1.95 1.51
CA SER A 131 -7.62 1.46 0.22
C SER A 131 -6.43 1.01 -0.63
N ILE A 132 -6.68 -0.03 -1.42
CA ILE A 132 -5.81 -0.45 -2.52
C ILE A 132 -6.62 -0.25 -3.80
N ASP A 133 -6.10 0.59 -4.68
CA ASP A 133 -6.72 0.91 -5.96
C ASP A 133 -5.78 0.46 -7.08
N VAL A 134 -6.23 -0.48 -7.90
CA VAL A 134 -5.45 -1.05 -9.00
C VAL A 134 -6.06 -0.61 -10.33
N MET A 135 -5.29 0.13 -11.12
CA MET A 135 -5.66 0.56 -12.47
C MET A 135 -4.97 -0.33 -13.49
N VAL A 136 -5.70 -1.28 -14.07
CA VAL A 136 -5.12 -2.33 -14.92
C VAL A 136 -4.82 -1.83 -16.33
N ASP A 137 -5.73 -1.05 -16.93
CA ASP A 137 -5.60 -0.55 -18.31
C ASP A 137 -4.79 0.75 -18.43
N GLU A 138 -4.03 1.14 -17.41
CA GLU A 138 -3.28 2.39 -17.44
C GLU A 138 -2.03 2.28 -18.34
N HIS A 139 -1.84 3.27 -19.22
CA HIS A 139 -0.64 3.32 -20.05
C HIS A 139 0.59 3.71 -19.23
N VAL A 140 1.53 2.77 -19.08
CA VAL A 140 2.84 2.99 -18.49
C VAL A 140 3.76 3.63 -19.53
N ALA A 141 4.05 4.93 -19.36
CA ALA A 141 4.79 5.72 -20.36
C ALA A 141 6.32 5.56 -20.28
N PHE A 142 6.84 5.17 -19.12
CA PHE A 142 8.27 5.03 -18.83
C PHE A 142 8.52 3.70 -18.15
N ASP A 143 9.71 3.11 -18.36
CA ASP A 143 10.08 1.86 -17.70
C ASP A 143 9.98 2.01 -16.17
N PRO A 144 9.38 1.03 -15.46
CA PRO A 144 9.31 1.07 -14.00
C PRO A 144 10.70 1.10 -13.35
N VAL A 145 10.77 1.71 -12.17
CA VAL A 145 11.99 1.83 -11.38
C VAL A 145 11.87 0.97 -10.13
N GLN A 146 12.91 0.17 -9.87
CA GLN A 146 13.02 -0.60 -8.63
C GLN A 146 13.45 0.31 -7.48
N HIS A 147 12.75 0.21 -6.35
CA HIS A 147 13.08 0.89 -5.11
C HIS A 147 13.24 -0.10 -3.96
N THR A 148 14.14 0.19 -3.03
CA THR A 148 14.21 -0.49 -1.74
C THR A 148 13.49 0.35 -0.70
N HIS A 149 12.50 -0.22 -0.02
CA HIS A 149 11.71 0.46 1.01
C HIS A 149 11.99 -0.13 2.40
N ALA A 150 12.21 0.76 3.37
CA ALA A 150 12.36 0.41 4.79
C ALA A 150 11.62 1.44 5.65
N TYR A 151 10.90 0.97 6.68
CA TYR A 151 10.15 1.86 7.58
C TYR A 151 9.91 1.23 8.95
N GLU A 152 10.43 1.84 10.01
CA GLU A 152 10.28 1.36 11.40
C GLU A 152 10.70 -0.12 11.58
N ASP A 153 9.77 -0.98 12.03
CA ASP A 153 9.97 -2.43 12.21
C ASP A 153 9.45 -3.27 11.02
N VAL A 154 9.07 -2.62 9.90
CA VAL A 154 8.75 -3.32 8.65
C VAL A 154 10.05 -3.88 8.06
N PRO A 155 10.11 -5.18 7.70
CA PRO A 155 11.29 -5.73 7.03
C PRO A 155 11.59 -4.97 5.74
N GLU A 156 12.87 -4.78 5.42
CA GLU A 156 13.28 -4.20 4.14
C GLU A 156 12.84 -5.08 2.98
N PHE A 157 12.38 -4.47 1.89
CA PHE A 157 11.94 -5.15 0.68
C PHE A 157 12.12 -4.26 -0.55
N ASP A 158 12.16 -4.90 -1.70
CA ASP A 158 12.17 -4.22 -3.00
C ASP A 158 10.77 -4.17 -3.59
N LEU A 159 10.47 -3.13 -4.35
CA LEU A 159 9.22 -2.97 -5.07
C LEU A 159 9.43 -2.21 -6.39
N GLN A 160 8.56 -2.48 -7.37
CA GLN A 160 8.52 -1.73 -8.63
C GLN A 160 7.57 -0.54 -8.49
N ALA A 161 7.99 0.63 -8.98
CA ALA A 161 7.17 1.83 -9.00
C ALA A 161 7.24 2.55 -10.34
N TYR A 162 6.21 3.35 -10.65
CA TYR A 162 6.25 4.23 -11.82
C TYR A 162 7.43 5.20 -11.75
N SER A 163 8.14 5.40 -12.86
CA SER A 163 9.16 6.44 -12.97
C SER A 163 8.53 7.83 -12.88
N VAL A 164 9.29 8.80 -12.35
CA VAL A 164 8.92 10.22 -12.30
C VAL A 164 9.46 11.02 -13.50
N GLU A 165 10.34 10.43 -14.30
CA GLU A 165 10.96 11.00 -15.50
C GLU A 165 11.33 9.95 -16.55
#